data_AF-A0A367VZI4-F1
#
_entry.id   AF-A0A367VZI4-F1
#
_cell.length_a   1.000
_cell.length_b   1.000
_cell.length_c   1.000
_cell.angle_alpha   90.00
_cell.angle_beta   90.00
_cell.angle_gamma   90.00
#
_symmetry.space_group_name_H-M   'P 1'
#
loop_
_entity.id
_entity.type
_entity.pdbx_description
1 polymer ?
#
loop_
_entity_poly.entity_id
_entity_poly.type
_entity_poly.pdbx_seq_one_letter_code
_entity_poly.pdbx_strand_id
1 'polypeptide(L)'
;MTPDSPLQAPKDQPFDIVVLSTAALPWRTGPSIFSVWHAGGFAKLGHKTALGLPWLDRKSQIKLWGKELFKTRQEQVDWVRKEAEHMNVPALPEIFFFRGVFSKSTYSIFITEDPFKAGPQAKYYVVQEPEHFGWLPVVSPRKDLKADKILGIVMTNYGFYIRRPGRPDRALFAKMVEWRNKQLMRKHTDIIAPLSPAVDLDDLNHPVVRQQVTGVLDSFKTVSPVSEANKGVYFMGRLVWEKALDVVIDTARDLDLAIDIFGEGPHQIEMQERAHRTNAPVHFKGPAYSPWETLADYRVFFNPSLSEVLCSTTAEALVAGRHVVIPDCPANTPFYDLPNVHVYRTVQEIPAAMNKALSTLPLSPSMARERFDWANVCSSIVDLLQSPDAAPISQKAPL
;
A
#
# COMPACT_ATOMS: atom_id res chain seq x y z
N MET A 1 11.18 -5.24 -42.30
CA MET A 1 11.30 -4.89 -40.87
C MET A 1 9.99 -5.23 -40.21
N THR A 2 9.89 -6.46 -39.71
CA THR A 2 8.75 -7.00 -38.96
C THR A 2 8.87 -6.56 -37.50
N PRO A 3 7.79 -6.11 -36.84
CA PRO A 3 7.83 -5.74 -35.43
C PRO A 3 7.86 -7.00 -34.55
N ASP A 4 8.78 -6.98 -33.59
CA ASP A 4 8.86 -7.74 -32.33
C ASP A 4 7.89 -8.92 -32.16
N SER A 5 8.41 -10.12 -32.43
CA SER A 5 7.86 -11.35 -31.86
C SER A 5 8.22 -11.40 -30.37
N PRO A 6 7.29 -11.72 -29.46
CA PRO A 6 7.64 -11.96 -28.07
C PRO A 6 8.56 -13.20 -27.99
N LEU A 7 9.60 -13.10 -27.16
CA LEU A 7 10.39 -14.23 -26.68
C LEU A 7 9.41 -15.26 -26.08
N GLN A 8 9.11 -16.33 -26.81
CA GLN A 8 8.28 -17.42 -26.30
C GLN A 8 9.09 -18.26 -25.32
N ALA A 9 8.70 -18.24 -24.06
CA ALA A 9 9.22 -19.12 -23.03
C ALA A 9 8.93 -20.60 -23.36
N PRO A 10 9.77 -21.55 -22.86
CA PRO A 10 9.53 -22.99 -23.02
C PRO A 10 8.16 -23.40 -22.47
N LYS A 11 7.44 -24.22 -23.24
CA LYS A 11 6.01 -24.53 -23.07
C LYS A 11 5.64 -25.56 -22.00
N ASP A 12 6.57 -26.07 -21.18
CA ASP A 12 6.33 -27.36 -20.51
C ASP A 12 6.18 -27.33 -18.97
N GLN A 13 6.03 -26.16 -18.33
CA GLN A 13 5.46 -26.11 -16.97
C GLN A 13 4.79 -24.77 -16.65
N PRO A 14 3.53 -24.76 -16.16
CA PRO A 14 2.86 -23.53 -15.74
C PRO A 14 3.66 -22.84 -14.63
N PHE A 15 3.51 -21.52 -14.51
CA PHE A 15 4.06 -20.79 -13.37
C PHE A 15 3.41 -21.28 -12.08
N ASP A 16 4.14 -21.23 -10.98
CA ASP A 16 3.54 -21.54 -9.68
C ASP A 16 2.65 -20.38 -9.24
N ILE A 17 3.14 -19.13 -9.33
CA ILE A 17 2.45 -17.95 -8.82
C ILE A 17 2.56 -16.79 -9.81
N VAL A 18 1.44 -16.14 -10.13
CA VAL A 18 1.42 -14.85 -10.85
C VAL A 18 0.88 -13.76 -9.92
N VAL A 19 1.65 -12.68 -9.77
CA VAL A 19 1.23 -11.49 -9.02
C VAL A 19 0.70 -10.45 -10.01
N LEU A 20 -0.54 -9.99 -9.82
CA LEU A 20 -1.17 -8.96 -10.66
C LEU A 20 -1.38 -7.69 -9.84
N SER A 21 -1.00 -6.55 -10.41
CA SER A 21 -1.16 -5.25 -9.76
C SER A 21 -2.00 -4.27 -10.58
N THR A 22 -2.80 -3.44 -9.92
CA THR A 22 -3.54 -2.34 -10.57
C THR A 22 -2.69 -1.10 -10.83
N ALA A 23 -1.48 -1.04 -10.27
CA ALA A 23 -0.55 0.05 -10.43
C ALA A 23 0.88 -0.47 -10.64
N ALA A 24 1.73 0.37 -11.21
CA ALA A 24 3.14 0.06 -11.43
C ALA A 24 3.99 1.22 -10.96
N LEU A 25 5.20 0.90 -10.50
CA LEU A 25 6.22 1.92 -10.31
C LEU A 25 6.51 2.64 -11.64
N PRO A 26 6.86 3.93 -11.61
CA PRO A 26 7.21 4.76 -10.45
C PRO A 26 6.03 5.38 -9.69
N TRP A 27 4.77 5.06 -10.02
CA TRP A 27 3.64 5.55 -9.25
C TRP A 27 3.48 4.78 -7.94
N ARG A 28 4.09 5.28 -6.87
CA ARG A 28 4.20 4.62 -5.55
C ARG A 28 2.88 4.59 -4.77
N THR A 29 2.00 3.68 -5.17
CA THR A 29 0.81 3.28 -4.40
C THR A 29 1.05 1.93 -3.73
N GLY A 30 0.19 1.56 -2.77
CA GLY A 30 0.21 0.23 -2.14
C GLY A 30 0.34 -0.91 -3.16
N PRO A 31 -0.58 -1.04 -4.14
CA PRO A 31 -0.51 -2.08 -5.16
C PRO A 31 0.84 -2.14 -5.89
N SER A 32 1.42 -0.99 -6.26
CA SER A 32 2.70 -0.95 -6.98
C SER A 32 3.89 -1.45 -6.16
N ILE A 33 3.95 -1.10 -4.86
CA ILE A 33 5.06 -1.46 -3.97
C ILE A 33 4.89 -2.91 -3.50
N PHE A 34 3.68 -3.26 -3.04
CA PHE A 34 3.38 -4.59 -2.53
C PHE A 34 3.52 -5.68 -3.59
N SER A 35 3.12 -5.41 -4.85
CA SER A 35 3.32 -6.40 -5.91
C SER A 35 4.79 -6.70 -6.21
N VAL A 36 5.67 -5.69 -6.10
CA VAL A 36 7.10 -5.83 -6.41
C VAL A 36 7.78 -6.78 -5.42
N TRP A 37 7.58 -6.57 -4.10
CA TRP A 37 8.21 -7.46 -3.12
C TRP A 37 7.44 -8.78 -2.92
N HIS A 38 6.14 -8.86 -3.17
CA HIS A 38 5.47 -10.17 -3.27
C HIS A 38 6.10 -11.01 -4.38
N ALA A 39 6.25 -10.44 -5.58
CA ALA A 39 6.81 -11.17 -6.71
C ALA A 39 8.27 -11.57 -6.48
N GLY A 40 9.12 -10.65 -6.00
CA GLY A 40 10.51 -10.95 -5.63
C GLY A 40 10.60 -11.96 -4.48
N GLY A 41 9.70 -11.88 -3.51
CA GLY A 41 9.66 -12.76 -2.35
C GLY A 41 9.26 -14.19 -2.69
N PHE A 42 8.20 -14.38 -3.48
CA PHE A 42 7.83 -15.71 -3.95
C PHE A 42 8.93 -16.35 -4.81
N ALA A 43 9.60 -15.56 -5.65
CA ALA A 43 10.75 -16.02 -6.43
C ALA A 43 11.91 -16.45 -5.51
N LYS A 44 12.22 -15.68 -4.46
CA LYS A 44 13.24 -16.01 -3.46
C LYS A 44 12.90 -17.29 -2.67
N LEU A 45 11.63 -17.58 -2.44
CA LEU A 45 11.15 -18.83 -1.85
C LEU A 45 11.24 -20.04 -2.80
N GLY A 46 11.70 -19.85 -4.03
CA GLY A 46 11.92 -20.92 -5.01
C GLY A 46 10.73 -21.20 -5.93
N HIS A 47 9.68 -20.38 -5.90
CA HIS A 47 8.54 -20.51 -6.80
C HIS A 47 8.83 -19.92 -8.18
N LYS A 48 8.39 -20.61 -9.24
CA LYS A 48 8.38 -20.03 -10.58
C LYS A 48 7.32 -18.94 -10.65
N THR A 49 7.74 -17.69 -10.44
CA THR A 49 6.83 -16.53 -10.31
C THR A 49 6.85 -15.64 -11.57
N ALA A 50 5.76 -14.91 -11.82
CA ALA A 50 5.76 -13.75 -12.72
C ALA A 50 5.00 -12.56 -12.12
N LEU A 51 5.36 -11.34 -12.53
CA LEU A 51 4.75 -10.09 -12.12
C LEU A 51 4.05 -9.41 -13.31
N GLY A 52 2.74 -9.24 -13.22
CA GLY A 52 1.92 -8.54 -14.21
C GLY A 52 1.65 -7.09 -13.81
N LEU A 53 2.06 -6.16 -14.66
CA LEU A 53 1.91 -4.71 -14.44
C LEU A 53 1.06 -4.02 -15.53
N PRO A 54 0.32 -2.96 -15.20
CA PRO A 54 -0.38 -2.17 -16.20
C PRO A 54 0.62 -1.35 -17.02
N TRP A 55 0.62 -1.52 -18.34
CA TRP A 55 1.31 -0.65 -19.29
C TRP A 55 0.43 0.56 -19.63
N LEU A 56 0.97 1.75 -19.41
CA LEU A 56 0.32 3.02 -19.71
C LEU A 56 0.80 3.57 -21.06
N ASP A 57 -0.14 3.95 -21.91
CA ASP A 57 0.16 4.67 -23.14
C ASP A 57 0.75 6.07 -22.86
N ARG A 58 1.40 6.66 -23.87
CA ARG A 58 2.03 7.99 -23.76
C ARG A 58 1.09 9.04 -23.14
N LYS A 59 -0.18 9.04 -23.53
CA LYS A 59 -1.19 10.00 -23.01
C LYS A 59 -1.43 9.78 -21.52
N SER A 60 -1.55 8.53 -21.07
CA SER A 60 -1.74 8.18 -19.66
C SER A 60 -0.50 8.49 -18.83
N GLN A 61 0.71 8.23 -19.34
CA GLN A 61 1.96 8.60 -18.68
C GLN A 61 2.06 10.11 -18.45
N ILE A 62 1.80 10.92 -19.49
CA ILE A 62 1.81 12.39 -19.37
C ILE A 62 0.77 12.88 -18.35
N LYS A 63 -0.43 12.29 -18.34
CA LYS A 63 -1.47 12.66 -17.36
C LYS A 63 -1.09 12.32 -15.93
N LEU A 64 -0.40 11.21 -15.72
CA LEU A 64 -0.03 10.71 -14.39
C LEU A 64 1.25 11.37 -13.86
N TRP A 65 2.30 11.42 -14.67
CA TRP A 65 3.65 11.85 -14.28
C TRP A 65 4.07 13.22 -14.85
N GLY A 66 3.19 13.88 -15.62
CA GLY A 66 3.50 15.15 -16.29
C GLY A 66 4.40 15.01 -17.53
N LYS A 67 4.98 13.83 -17.77
CA LYS A 67 5.85 13.51 -18.90
C LYS A 67 5.74 12.04 -19.30
N GLU A 68 6.22 11.73 -20.49
CA GLU A 68 6.44 10.34 -20.92
C GLU A 68 7.73 9.83 -20.28
N LEU A 69 7.63 8.79 -19.44
CA LEU A 69 8.76 8.20 -18.73
C LEU A 69 9.36 7.02 -19.48
N PHE A 70 8.50 6.18 -20.08
CA PHE A 70 8.90 4.96 -20.76
C PHE A 70 8.32 4.94 -22.17
N LYS A 71 9.19 4.83 -23.16
CA LYS A 71 8.81 4.63 -24.56
C LYS A 71 8.56 3.16 -24.85
N THR A 72 9.24 2.27 -24.13
CA THR A 72 9.11 0.81 -24.29
C THR A 72 8.82 0.11 -22.97
N ARG A 73 8.21 -1.08 -23.05
CA ARG A 73 7.97 -1.95 -21.88
C ARG A 73 9.30 -2.37 -21.23
N GLN A 74 10.34 -2.61 -22.03
CA GLN A 74 11.66 -3.01 -21.54
C GLN A 74 12.30 -1.90 -20.69
N GLU A 75 12.19 -0.63 -21.12
CA GLU A 75 12.67 0.50 -20.30
C GLU A 75 12.01 0.53 -18.92
N GLN A 76 10.71 0.23 -18.84
CA GLN A 76 10.02 0.15 -17.55
C GLN A 76 10.48 -1.08 -16.75
N VAL A 77 10.71 -2.24 -17.37
CA VAL A 77 11.26 -3.42 -16.69
C VAL A 77 12.62 -3.11 -16.06
N ASP A 78 13.53 -2.52 -16.84
CA ASP A 78 14.89 -2.20 -16.38
C ASP A 78 14.84 -1.20 -15.23
N TRP A 79 13.97 -0.20 -15.33
CA TRP A 79 13.73 0.76 -14.25
C TRP A 79 13.19 0.10 -12.99
N VAL A 80 12.17 -0.76 -13.11
CA VAL A 80 11.56 -1.45 -11.96
C VAL A 80 12.54 -2.40 -11.28
N ARG A 81 13.40 -3.10 -12.04
CA ARG A 81 14.46 -3.95 -11.49
C ARG A 81 15.48 -3.13 -10.71
N LYS A 82 15.97 -2.03 -11.28
CA LYS A 82 16.90 -1.13 -10.60
C LYS A 82 16.29 -0.55 -9.32
N GLU A 83 15.02 -0.19 -9.36
CA GLU A 83 14.32 0.32 -8.19
C GLU A 83 14.13 -0.76 -7.12
N ALA A 84 13.81 -2.00 -7.51
CA ALA A 84 13.72 -3.12 -6.58
C ALA A 84 15.06 -3.41 -5.88
N GLU A 85 16.18 -3.36 -6.62
CA GLU A 85 17.52 -3.46 -6.05
C GLU A 85 17.79 -2.34 -5.02
N HIS A 86 17.44 -1.10 -5.36
CA HIS A 86 17.58 0.05 -4.45
C HIS A 86 16.72 -0.09 -3.17
N MET A 87 15.53 -0.67 -3.30
CA MET A 87 14.64 -0.99 -2.17
C MET A 87 15.06 -2.25 -1.38
N ASN A 88 16.17 -2.89 -1.74
CA ASN A 88 16.64 -4.16 -1.19
C ASN A 88 15.59 -5.30 -1.28
N VAL A 89 14.80 -5.28 -2.36
CA VAL A 89 13.87 -6.35 -2.71
C VAL A 89 14.66 -7.45 -3.45
N PRO A 90 14.34 -8.75 -3.26
CA PRO A 90 15.00 -9.80 -4.02
C PRO A 90 14.85 -9.62 -5.53
N ALA A 91 15.73 -10.27 -6.29
CA ALA A 91 15.70 -10.25 -7.74
C ALA A 91 14.30 -10.56 -8.27
N LEU A 92 13.77 -9.63 -9.08
CA LEU A 92 12.42 -9.76 -9.59
C LEU A 92 12.31 -10.90 -10.61
N PRO A 93 11.17 -11.60 -10.63
CA PRO A 93 10.90 -12.65 -11.60
C PRO A 93 10.65 -12.08 -13.01
N GLU A 94 10.10 -12.89 -13.91
CA GLU A 94 9.59 -12.42 -15.20
C GLU A 94 8.54 -11.32 -14.99
N ILE A 95 8.63 -10.23 -15.76
CA ILE A 95 7.66 -9.13 -15.74
C ILE A 95 6.95 -9.10 -17.09
N PHE A 96 5.62 -9.12 -17.06
CA PHE A 96 4.79 -8.94 -18.25
C PHE A 96 3.82 -7.78 -18.05
N PHE A 97 3.20 -7.36 -19.15
CA PHE A 97 2.30 -6.20 -19.14
C PHE A 97 0.94 -6.52 -19.73
N PHE A 98 -0.07 -5.85 -19.19
CA PHE A 98 -1.42 -5.72 -19.76
C PHE A 98 -1.79 -4.25 -19.87
N ARG A 99 -2.72 -3.89 -20.76
CA ARG A 99 -3.07 -2.48 -21.00
C ARG A 99 -3.85 -1.84 -19.86
N GLY A 100 -3.34 -0.71 -19.38
CA GLY A 100 -4.04 0.19 -18.46
C GLY A 100 -4.22 1.60 -19.05
N VAL A 101 -5.24 2.32 -18.59
CA VAL A 101 -5.46 3.73 -18.95
C VAL A 101 -5.65 4.56 -17.68
N PHE A 102 -4.86 5.62 -17.53
CA PHE A 102 -4.96 6.51 -16.37
C PHE A 102 -6.09 7.54 -16.55
N SER A 103 -6.92 7.66 -15.52
CA SER A 103 -7.98 8.66 -15.43
C SER A 103 -7.67 9.69 -14.35
N LYS A 104 -7.59 10.96 -14.74
CA LYS A 104 -7.36 12.07 -13.81
C LYS A 104 -8.55 12.33 -12.89
N SER A 105 -9.78 12.07 -13.35
CA SER A 105 -11.01 12.36 -12.58
C SER A 105 -11.19 11.41 -11.40
N THR A 106 -10.90 10.12 -11.59
CA THR A 106 -10.93 9.09 -10.54
C THR A 106 -9.57 8.86 -9.91
N TYR A 107 -8.52 9.49 -10.45
CA TYR A 107 -7.13 9.33 -10.05
C TYR A 107 -6.73 7.84 -9.92
N SER A 108 -7.12 7.05 -10.93
CA SER A 108 -6.99 5.58 -10.95
C SER A 108 -6.60 5.09 -12.35
N ILE A 109 -6.00 3.89 -12.43
CA ILE A 109 -5.68 3.21 -13.69
C ILE A 109 -6.76 2.16 -13.98
N PHE A 110 -7.52 2.35 -15.05
CA PHE A 110 -8.48 1.35 -15.50
C PHE A 110 -7.78 0.24 -16.28
N ILE A 111 -8.04 -1.01 -15.92
CA ILE A 111 -7.53 -2.18 -16.62
C ILE A 111 -8.39 -2.44 -17.86
N THR A 112 -7.79 -2.38 -19.04
CA THR A 112 -8.47 -2.41 -20.35
C THR A 112 -8.17 -3.64 -21.18
N GLU A 113 -7.39 -4.57 -20.64
CA GLU A 113 -7.03 -5.84 -21.24
C GLU A 113 -7.10 -6.93 -20.17
N ASP A 114 -7.44 -8.15 -20.58
CA ASP A 114 -7.54 -9.30 -19.69
C ASP A 114 -6.14 -9.76 -19.21
N PRO A 115 -5.75 -9.51 -17.95
CA PRO A 115 -4.40 -9.81 -17.48
C PRO A 115 -4.12 -11.32 -17.48
N PHE A 116 -5.16 -12.15 -17.32
CA PHE A 116 -5.04 -13.62 -17.34
C PHE A 116 -4.77 -14.19 -18.73
N LYS A 117 -5.05 -13.42 -19.80
CA LYS A 117 -4.74 -13.80 -21.18
C LYS A 117 -3.45 -13.16 -21.68
N ALA A 118 -3.11 -11.98 -21.17
CA ALA A 118 -1.88 -11.27 -21.53
C ALA A 118 -0.63 -11.93 -20.91
N GLY A 119 -0.78 -12.54 -19.73
CA GLY A 119 0.30 -13.19 -19.00
C GLY A 119 0.38 -14.70 -19.16
N PRO A 120 1.38 -15.34 -18.53
CA PRO A 120 1.47 -16.78 -18.49
C PRO A 120 0.37 -17.42 -17.63
N GLN A 121 0.09 -18.70 -17.89
CA GLN A 121 -0.76 -19.52 -17.03
C GLN A 121 -0.02 -19.86 -15.74
N ALA A 122 -0.74 -19.84 -14.61
CA ALA A 122 -0.20 -20.20 -13.31
C ALA A 122 -1.18 -21.03 -12.48
N LYS A 123 -0.63 -21.83 -11.55
CA LYS A 123 -1.42 -22.56 -10.55
C LYS A 123 -2.13 -21.59 -9.61
N TYR A 124 -1.42 -20.56 -9.15
CA TYR A 124 -1.93 -19.57 -8.21
C TYR A 124 -1.83 -18.15 -8.74
N TYR A 125 -2.78 -17.31 -8.35
CA TYR A 125 -2.75 -15.87 -8.62
C TYR A 125 -2.89 -15.08 -7.32
N VAL A 126 -2.07 -14.04 -7.17
CA VAL A 126 -2.20 -13.02 -6.13
C VAL A 126 -2.56 -11.71 -6.79
N VAL A 127 -3.78 -11.22 -6.56
CA VAL A 127 -4.33 -10.04 -7.24
C VAL A 127 -4.47 -8.90 -6.25
N GLN A 128 -3.72 -7.82 -6.47
CA GLN A 128 -3.84 -6.59 -5.69
C GLN A 128 -5.06 -5.80 -6.16
N GLU A 129 -6.00 -5.49 -5.27
CA GLU A 129 -7.28 -4.83 -5.58
C GLU A 129 -8.14 -5.59 -6.62
N PRO A 130 -8.58 -6.83 -6.32
CA PRO A 130 -9.35 -7.66 -7.27
C PRO A 130 -10.64 -6.99 -7.77
N GLU A 131 -11.29 -6.16 -6.94
CA GLU A 131 -12.47 -5.39 -7.33
C GLU A 131 -12.18 -4.38 -8.45
N HIS A 132 -10.98 -3.80 -8.47
CA HIS A 132 -10.57 -2.77 -9.41
C HIS A 132 -10.29 -3.39 -10.80
N PHE A 133 -9.73 -4.60 -10.84
CA PHE A 133 -9.66 -5.39 -12.08
C PHE A 133 -11.05 -5.62 -12.71
N GLY A 134 -12.09 -5.77 -11.87
CA GLY A 134 -13.46 -6.03 -12.33
C GLY A 134 -14.26 -4.79 -12.80
N TRP A 135 -13.70 -3.58 -12.74
CA TRP A 135 -14.45 -2.35 -13.07
C TRP A 135 -14.93 -2.30 -14.52
N LEU A 136 -14.12 -2.82 -15.45
CA LEU A 136 -14.47 -2.98 -16.86
C LEU A 136 -14.73 -4.45 -17.18
N PRO A 137 -15.69 -4.76 -18.08
CA PRO A 137 -16.05 -6.14 -18.43
C PRO A 137 -15.04 -6.79 -19.40
N VAL A 138 -13.75 -6.61 -19.15
CA VAL A 138 -12.65 -7.14 -19.98
C VAL A 138 -11.91 -8.30 -19.32
N VAL A 139 -11.98 -8.40 -17.98
CA VAL A 139 -11.24 -9.40 -17.20
C VAL A 139 -12.03 -10.70 -17.12
N SER A 140 -11.36 -11.83 -17.37
CA SER A 140 -11.98 -13.15 -17.24
C SER A 140 -12.47 -13.40 -15.81
N PRO A 141 -13.68 -13.93 -15.61
CA PRO A 141 -14.17 -14.32 -14.28
C PRO A 141 -13.43 -15.55 -13.78
N ARG A 142 -13.40 -15.73 -12.46
CA ARG A 142 -12.71 -16.85 -11.79
C ARG A 142 -13.07 -18.22 -12.38
N LYS A 143 -14.35 -18.44 -12.68
CA LYS A 143 -14.89 -19.71 -13.22
C LYS A 143 -14.29 -20.13 -14.57
N ASP A 144 -13.75 -19.19 -15.34
CA ASP A 144 -13.21 -19.46 -16.68
C ASP A 144 -11.68 -19.70 -16.65
N LEU A 145 -11.06 -19.60 -15.47
CA LEU A 145 -9.62 -19.69 -15.28
C LEU A 145 -9.19 -21.08 -14.80
N LYS A 146 -8.14 -21.62 -15.43
CA LYS A 146 -7.47 -22.87 -15.03
C LYS A 146 -6.41 -22.61 -13.95
N ALA A 147 -6.86 -22.06 -12.83
CA ALA A 147 -6.06 -21.82 -11.64
C ALA A 147 -6.60 -22.64 -10.48
N ASP A 148 -5.72 -23.12 -9.62
CA ASP A 148 -6.07 -23.82 -8.39
C ASP A 148 -6.64 -22.82 -7.38
N LYS A 149 -6.02 -21.64 -7.25
CA LYS A 149 -6.50 -20.58 -6.34
C LYS A 149 -6.13 -19.16 -6.76
N ILE A 150 -7.05 -18.22 -6.53
CA ILE A 150 -6.86 -16.78 -6.67
C ILE A 150 -7.08 -16.11 -5.31
N LEU A 151 -6.00 -15.59 -4.74
CA LEU A 151 -6.02 -14.71 -3.57
C LEU A 151 -6.17 -13.27 -4.04
N GLY A 152 -7.23 -12.61 -3.60
CA GLY A 152 -7.39 -11.17 -3.77
C GLY A 152 -6.98 -10.41 -2.50
N ILE A 153 -6.04 -9.48 -2.62
CA ILE A 153 -5.65 -8.61 -1.52
C ILE A 153 -6.38 -7.28 -1.66
N VAL A 154 -7.19 -6.92 -0.66
CA VAL A 154 -8.04 -5.73 -0.69
C VAL A 154 -7.39 -4.61 0.11
N MET A 155 -7.11 -3.50 -0.57
CA MET A 155 -6.28 -2.41 -0.04
C MET A 155 -6.98 -1.07 0.04
N THR A 156 -8.13 -0.91 -0.62
CA THR A 156 -8.78 0.40 -0.77
C THR A 156 -10.21 0.38 -0.23
N ASN A 157 -10.49 1.25 0.75
CA ASN A 157 -11.85 1.48 1.23
C ASN A 157 -12.53 2.57 0.39
N TYR A 158 -12.98 2.21 -0.81
CA TYR A 158 -13.64 3.13 -1.75
C TYR A 158 -14.87 3.81 -1.14
N GLY A 159 -15.64 3.09 -0.32
CA GLY A 159 -16.82 3.65 0.32
C GLY A 159 -16.50 4.78 1.29
N PHE A 160 -15.46 4.62 2.10
CA PHE A 160 -14.94 5.70 2.95
C PHE A 160 -14.49 6.91 2.12
N TYR A 161 -13.73 6.68 1.03
CA TYR A 161 -13.29 7.75 0.14
C TYR A 161 -14.44 8.51 -0.54
N ILE A 162 -15.53 7.82 -0.89
CA ILE A 162 -16.69 8.43 -1.53
C ILE A 162 -17.53 9.23 -0.52
N ARG A 163 -17.70 8.71 0.69
CA ARG A 163 -18.55 9.32 1.74
C ARG A 163 -18.03 10.63 2.29
N ARG A 164 -16.76 11.02 2.02
CA ARG A 164 -16.02 12.22 2.46
C ARG A 164 -16.72 13.05 3.55
N PRO A 165 -16.08 13.33 4.71
CA PRO A 165 -16.66 14.18 5.74
C PRO A 165 -17.31 15.44 5.15
N GLY A 166 -18.62 15.62 5.37
CA GLY A 166 -19.40 16.75 4.82
C GLY A 166 -20.18 16.50 3.52
N ARG A 167 -20.21 15.28 2.95
CA ARG A 167 -21.05 14.92 1.78
C ARG A 167 -22.02 13.76 2.02
N PRO A 168 -23.04 13.95 2.89
CA PRO A 168 -24.02 12.90 3.19
C PRO A 168 -24.86 12.49 1.96
N ASP A 169 -24.98 13.37 0.96
CA ASP A 169 -25.63 13.11 -0.33
C ASP A 169 -25.02 11.92 -1.08
N ARG A 170 -23.76 11.59 -0.80
CA ARG A 170 -23.04 10.50 -1.45
C ARG A 170 -23.16 9.15 -0.75
N ALA A 171 -23.86 9.06 0.37
CA ALA A 171 -23.96 7.83 1.14
C ALA A 171 -24.60 6.68 0.34
N LEU A 172 -25.66 6.95 -0.41
CA LEU A 172 -26.30 5.95 -1.28
C LEU A 172 -25.37 5.51 -2.40
N PHE A 173 -24.68 6.46 -3.04
CA PHE A 173 -23.70 6.15 -4.09
C PHE A 173 -22.53 5.31 -3.56
N ALA A 174 -22.01 5.63 -2.36
CA ALA A 174 -20.98 4.85 -1.69
C ALA A 174 -21.43 3.40 -1.43
N LYS A 175 -22.65 3.22 -0.90
CA LYS A 175 -23.23 1.88 -0.69
C LYS A 175 -23.35 1.08 -1.99
N MET A 176 -23.77 1.73 -3.09
CA MET A 176 -23.83 1.08 -4.40
C MET A 176 -22.44 0.65 -4.91
N VAL A 177 -21.43 1.51 -4.73
CA VAL A 177 -20.05 1.19 -5.12
C VAL A 177 -19.47 0.05 -4.26
N GLU A 178 -19.68 0.08 -2.95
CA GLU A 178 -19.27 -1.01 -2.05
C GLU A 178 -19.94 -2.33 -2.43
N TRP A 179 -21.26 -2.33 -2.64
CA TRP A 179 -21.98 -3.50 -3.09
C TRP A 179 -21.41 -4.05 -4.41
N ARG A 180 -21.16 -3.17 -5.38
CA ARG A 180 -20.55 -3.57 -6.66
C ARG A 180 -19.15 -4.15 -6.47
N ASN A 181 -18.31 -3.53 -5.65
CA ASN A 181 -16.97 -4.03 -5.38
C ASN A 181 -17.01 -5.41 -4.72
N LYS A 182 -17.91 -5.63 -3.75
CA LYS A 182 -18.14 -6.95 -3.14
C LYS A 182 -18.55 -8.01 -4.18
N GLN A 183 -19.41 -7.66 -5.15
CA GLN A 183 -19.75 -8.56 -6.26
C GLN A 183 -18.54 -8.87 -7.17
N LEU A 184 -17.70 -7.87 -7.45
CA LEU A 184 -16.51 -8.06 -8.27
C LEU A 184 -15.47 -8.94 -7.58
N MET A 185 -15.23 -8.76 -6.27
CA MET A 185 -14.40 -9.66 -5.47
C MET A 185 -14.86 -11.10 -5.63
N ARG A 186 -16.13 -11.39 -5.31
CA ARG A 186 -16.75 -12.73 -5.44
C ARG A 186 -16.59 -13.35 -6.83
N LYS A 187 -16.70 -12.53 -7.87
CA LYS A 187 -16.65 -12.97 -9.27
C LYS A 187 -15.24 -13.34 -9.72
N HIS A 188 -14.21 -12.74 -9.13
CA HIS A 188 -12.84 -12.79 -9.64
C HIS A 188 -11.85 -13.50 -8.70
N THR A 189 -12.23 -13.86 -7.47
CA THR A 189 -11.33 -14.51 -6.49
C THR A 189 -11.92 -15.79 -5.91
N ASP A 190 -11.08 -16.60 -5.27
CA ASP A 190 -11.50 -17.72 -4.41
C ASP A 190 -11.52 -17.32 -2.93
N ILE A 191 -10.57 -16.45 -2.56
CA ILE A 191 -10.37 -15.99 -1.20
C ILE A 191 -9.90 -14.55 -1.20
N ILE A 192 -10.31 -13.80 -0.18
CA ILE A 192 -9.93 -12.41 0.04
C ILE A 192 -9.12 -12.26 1.32
N ALA A 193 -8.08 -11.43 1.27
CA ALA A 193 -7.36 -10.95 2.43
C ALA A 193 -7.37 -9.42 2.48
N PRO A 194 -8.09 -8.78 3.41
CA PRO A 194 -8.02 -7.33 3.60
C PRO A 194 -6.72 -6.95 4.29
N LEU A 195 -6.19 -5.76 3.99
CA LEU A 195 -5.03 -5.21 4.71
C LEU A 195 -5.26 -4.97 6.20
N SER A 196 -6.50 -4.68 6.60
CA SER A 196 -6.82 -4.40 7.99
C SER A 196 -8.33 -4.55 8.25
N PRO A 197 -8.77 -4.46 9.52
CA PRO A 197 -10.18 -4.42 9.89
C PRO A 197 -10.94 -3.18 9.38
N ALA A 198 -10.26 -2.17 8.83
CA ALA A 198 -10.91 -0.96 8.32
C ALA A 198 -11.68 -1.17 7.01
N VAL A 199 -11.47 -2.29 6.32
CA VAL A 199 -12.30 -2.67 5.16
C VAL A 199 -13.53 -3.42 5.65
N ASP A 200 -14.71 -2.83 5.43
CA ASP A 200 -15.99 -3.50 5.63
C ASP A 200 -16.16 -4.59 4.57
N LEU A 201 -16.04 -5.84 5.01
CA LEU A 201 -16.31 -7.05 4.23
C LEU A 201 -17.54 -7.81 4.75
N ASP A 202 -18.39 -7.16 5.56
CA ASP A 202 -19.62 -7.75 6.04
C ASP A 202 -20.55 -8.05 4.85
N ASP A 203 -21.34 -9.11 4.93
CA ASP A 203 -22.22 -9.58 3.85
C ASP A 203 -21.52 -9.91 2.51
N LEU A 204 -20.18 -9.97 2.45
CA LEU A 204 -19.45 -10.37 1.24
C LEU A 204 -19.80 -11.81 0.81
N ASN A 205 -20.17 -12.68 1.76
CA ASN A 205 -20.56 -14.08 1.54
C ASN A 205 -19.52 -14.85 0.67
N HIS A 206 -18.23 -14.62 0.94
CA HIS A 206 -17.08 -15.19 0.23
C HIS A 206 -15.98 -15.51 1.25
N PRO A 207 -15.08 -16.47 1.01
CA PRO A 207 -13.99 -16.76 1.93
C PRO A 207 -13.12 -15.52 2.19
N VAL A 208 -12.93 -15.19 3.47
CA VAL A 208 -12.08 -14.10 3.94
C VAL A 208 -11.11 -14.62 4.97
N VAL A 209 -9.82 -14.35 4.77
CA VAL A 209 -8.76 -14.61 5.75
C VAL A 209 -8.19 -13.29 6.26
N ARG A 210 -8.13 -13.13 7.57
CA ARG A 210 -7.52 -11.96 8.22
C ARG A 210 -6.13 -12.34 8.73
N GLN A 211 -5.19 -12.43 7.80
CA GLN A 211 -3.77 -12.61 8.10
C GLN A 211 -2.97 -11.43 7.56
N GLN A 212 -1.76 -11.23 8.07
CA GLN A 212 -0.85 -10.23 7.55
C GLN A 212 -0.49 -10.58 6.09
N VAL A 213 -0.80 -9.67 5.17
CA VAL A 213 -0.51 -9.81 3.73
C VAL A 213 0.37 -8.67 3.20
N THR A 214 0.89 -7.83 4.09
CA THR A 214 1.88 -6.80 3.76
C THR A 214 3.04 -6.80 4.74
N GLY A 215 4.26 -6.62 4.24
CA GLY A 215 5.42 -6.32 5.06
C GLY A 215 5.93 -4.89 4.83
N VAL A 216 7.07 -4.59 5.44
CA VAL A 216 7.85 -3.37 5.24
C VAL A 216 9.17 -3.73 4.57
N LEU A 217 9.66 -2.86 3.68
CA LEU A 217 10.94 -3.05 2.99
C LEU A 217 12.11 -3.12 3.99
N ASP A 218 13.09 -4.00 3.71
CA ASP A 218 14.26 -4.17 4.57
C ASP A 218 15.11 -2.90 4.69
N SER A 219 15.05 -2.00 3.72
CA SER A 219 15.74 -0.70 3.81
C SER A 219 15.29 0.13 5.01
N PHE A 220 14.06 -0.04 5.54
CA PHE A 220 13.67 0.63 6.79
C PHE A 220 14.39 0.07 8.01
N LYS A 221 14.89 -1.18 7.97
CA LYS A 221 15.68 -1.77 9.04
C LYS A 221 17.09 -1.17 9.14
N THR A 222 17.58 -0.52 8.07
CA THR A 222 18.95 0.03 8.01
C THR A 222 19.06 1.44 8.60
N VAL A 223 17.94 2.08 8.92
CA VAL A 223 18.00 3.44 9.47
C VAL A 223 18.62 3.43 10.86
N SER A 224 19.48 4.40 11.10
CA SER A 224 20.17 4.61 12.37
C SER A 224 19.22 4.56 13.57
N PRO A 225 19.59 3.87 14.67
CA PRO A 225 18.82 3.90 15.90
C PRO A 225 18.64 5.32 16.43
N VAL A 226 17.47 5.60 16.99
CA VAL A 226 17.18 6.88 17.65
C VAL A 226 18.08 7.04 18.88
N SER A 227 18.79 8.16 18.95
CA SER A 227 19.62 8.57 20.09
C SER A 227 18.97 9.71 20.87
N GLU A 228 19.60 10.15 21.97
CA GLU A 228 19.11 11.29 22.75
C GLU A 228 19.14 12.63 22.01
N ALA A 229 20.00 12.76 20.99
CA ALA A 229 20.08 13.96 20.17
C ALA A 229 18.93 14.07 19.16
N ASN A 230 18.30 12.95 18.78
CA ASN A 230 17.22 12.94 17.82
C ASN A 230 15.93 13.45 18.46
N LYS A 231 15.40 14.57 17.96
CA LYS A 231 14.12 15.16 18.42
C LYS A 231 13.14 15.41 17.27
N GLY A 232 13.50 15.10 16.04
CA GLY A 232 12.68 15.40 14.87
C GLY A 232 11.31 14.71 14.92
N VAL A 233 10.27 15.45 14.52
CA VAL A 233 8.92 14.94 14.32
C VAL A 233 8.56 15.08 12.85
N TYR A 234 7.95 14.04 12.27
CA TYR A 234 7.53 14.09 10.87
C TYR A 234 6.16 13.47 10.62
N PHE A 235 5.52 13.98 9.58
CA PHE A 235 4.42 13.33 8.88
C PHE A 235 4.92 12.89 7.49
N MET A 236 4.37 11.78 6.99
CA MET A 236 4.67 11.28 5.65
C MET A 236 3.42 10.69 5.00
N GLY A 237 3.04 11.25 3.86
CA GLY A 237 1.90 10.79 3.09
C GLY A 237 1.40 11.79 2.06
N ARG A 238 0.38 11.39 1.29
CA ARG A 238 -0.25 12.26 0.30
C ARG A 238 -0.88 13.49 0.95
N LEU A 239 -0.64 14.69 0.41
CA LEU A 239 -1.12 15.96 0.98
C LEU A 239 -2.57 16.25 0.57
N VAL A 240 -3.50 15.64 1.30
CA VAL A 240 -4.95 15.81 1.19
C VAL A 240 -5.57 16.01 2.58
N TRP A 241 -6.68 16.74 2.69
CA TRP A 241 -7.25 17.10 4.00
C TRP A 241 -7.84 15.89 4.73
N GLU A 242 -8.25 14.88 3.98
CA GLU A 242 -8.73 13.59 4.49
C GLU A 242 -7.68 12.83 5.32
N LYS A 243 -6.39 13.21 5.23
CA LYS A 243 -5.31 12.69 6.10
C LYS A 243 -5.10 13.51 7.38
N ALA A 244 -6.01 14.42 7.70
CA ALA A 244 -6.00 15.25 8.90
C ALA A 244 -4.73 16.12 9.06
N LEU A 245 -4.20 16.66 7.95
CA LEU A 245 -3.04 17.58 8.01
C LEU A 245 -3.35 18.90 8.72
N ASP A 246 -4.62 19.25 8.85
CA ASP A 246 -5.07 20.33 9.74
C ASP A 246 -4.65 20.07 11.19
N VAL A 247 -4.82 18.83 11.67
CA VAL A 247 -4.38 18.41 13.01
C VAL A 247 -2.86 18.48 13.12
N VAL A 248 -2.10 18.14 12.07
CA VAL A 248 -0.63 18.31 12.06
C VAL A 248 -0.23 19.77 12.23
N ILE A 249 -0.84 20.67 11.44
CA ILE A 249 -0.56 22.11 11.49
C ILE A 249 -0.96 22.71 12.84
N ASP A 250 -2.14 22.36 13.35
CA ASP A 250 -2.62 22.86 14.65
C ASP A 250 -1.76 22.33 15.80
N THR A 251 -1.35 21.05 15.76
CA THR A 251 -0.45 20.46 16.77
C THR A 251 0.92 21.15 16.77
N ALA A 252 1.49 21.40 15.60
CA ALA A 252 2.77 22.10 15.48
C ALA A 252 2.69 23.50 16.10
N ARG A 253 1.60 24.24 15.83
CA ARG A 253 1.35 25.57 16.41
C ARG A 253 1.16 25.50 17.92
N ASP A 254 0.25 24.66 18.39
CA ASP A 254 -0.20 24.64 19.79
C ASP A 254 0.91 24.16 20.75
N LEU A 255 1.85 23.37 20.24
CA LEU A 255 3.01 22.87 21.00
C LEU A 255 4.30 23.64 20.73
N ASP A 256 4.29 24.65 19.84
CA ASP A 256 5.50 25.30 19.32
C ASP A 256 6.58 24.28 18.89
N LEU A 257 6.13 23.26 18.15
CA LEU A 257 6.92 22.07 17.81
C LEU A 257 7.12 21.99 16.31
N ALA A 258 8.38 22.04 15.86
CA ALA A 258 8.70 21.87 14.45
C ALA A 258 8.31 20.47 13.94
N ILE A 259 7.47 20.42 12.90
CA ILE A 259 7.07 19.16 12.24
C ILE A 259 7.39 19.22 10.73
N ASP A 260 8.20 18.27 10.28
CA ASP A 260 8.52 18.12 8.86
C ASP A 260 7.43 17.29 8.14
N ILE A 261 6.99 17.76 6.98
CA ILE A 261 5.91 17.14 6.20
C ILE A 261 6.48 16.64 4.88
N PHE A 262 6.49 15.32 4.70
CA PHE A 262 6.88 14.65 3.46
C PHE A 262 5.67 14.24 2.64
N GLY A 263 5.75 14.50 1.34
CA GLY A 263 4.75 14.09 0.37
C GLY A 263 4.38 15.19 -0.61
N GLU A 264 3.43 14.87 -1.45
CA GLU A 264 2.83 15.76 -2.44
C GLU A 264 1.32 15.52 -2.50
N GLY A 265 0.58 16.52 -2.98
CA GLY A 265 -0.87 16.38 -3.11
C GLY A 265 -1.57 17.66 -3.55
N PRO A 266 -2.84 17.52 -3.97
CA PRO A 266 -3.59 18.63 -4.57
C PRO A 266 -3.85 19.79 -3.60
N HIS A 267 -3.79 19.57 -2.28
CA HIS A 267 -4.07 20.60 -1.28
C HIS A 267 -2.79 21.22 -0.69
N GLN A 268 -1.61 20.90 -1.21
CA GLN A 268 -0.34 21.36 -0.66
C GLN A 268 -0.25 22.89 -0.55
N ILE A 269 -0.68 23.62 -1.59
CA ILE A 269 -0.64 25.10 -1.59
C ILE A 269 -1.53 25.66 -0.47
N GLU A 270 -2.75 25.15 -0.35
CA GLU A 270 -3.69 25.56 0.71
C GLU A 270 -3.15 25.25 2.12
N MET A 271 -2.50 24.09 2.29
CA MET A 271 -1.85 23.71 3.55
C MET A 271 -0.69 24.65 3.90
N GLN A 272 0.13 25.02 2.91
CA GLN A 272 1.22 25.99 3.08
C GLN A 272 0.69 27.36 3.47
N GLU A 273 -0.34 27.87 2.80
CA GLU A 273 -0.98 29.14 3.12
C GLU A 273 -1.57 29.15 4.54
N ARG A 274 -2.25 28.07 4.94
CA ARG A 274 -2.77 27.91 6.30
C ARG A 274 -1.64 27.98 7.32
N ALA A 275 -0.58 27.19 7.14
CA ALA A 275 0.56 27.13 8.04
C ALA A 275 1.21 28.51 8.25
N HIS A 276 1.43 29.26 7.16
CA HIS A 276 1.94 30.63 7.23
C HIS A 276 0.98 31.56 8.00
N ARG A 277 -0.32 31.52 7.69
CA ARG A 277 -1.32 32.37 8.36
C ARG A 277 -1.43 32.08 9.85
N THR A 278 -1.28 30.83 10.27
CA THR A 278 -1.36 30.42 11.68
C THR A 278 -0.01 30.46 12.39
N ASN A 279 1.07 30.90 11.72
CA ASN A 279 2.44 30.87 12.21
C ASN A 279 2.84 29.49 12.79
N ALA A 280 2.40 28.42 12.14
CA ALA A 280 2.68 27.06 12.57
C ALA A 280 4.09 26.63 12.11
N PRO A 281 4.95 26.10 13.00
CA PRO A 281 6.30 25.64 12.64
C PRO A 281 6.24 24.29 11.89
N VAL A 282 5.77 24.31 10.64
CA VAL A 282 5.80 23.13 9.75
C VAL A 282 6.68 23.37 8.54
N HIS A 283 7.40 22.33 8.10
CA HIS A 283 8.28 22.44 6.93
C HIS A 283 7.92 21.39 5.87
N PHE A 284 7.49 21.84 4.70
CA PHE A 284 7.15 20.97 3.58
C PHE A 284 8.43 20.55 2.83
N LYS A 285 8.79 19.27 2.89
CA LYS A 285 10.03 18.73 2.30
C LYS A 285 9.85 18.16 0.89
N GLY A 286 8.62 18.08 0.40
CA GLY A 286 8.29 17.40 -0.85
C GLY A 286 8.30 15.86 -0.70
N PRO A 287 8.24 15.12 -1.82
CA PRO A 287 8.18 13.65 -1.79
C PRO A 287 9.54 13.04 -1.36
N ALA A 288 9.48 12.02 -0.50
CA ALA A 288 10.64 11.17 -0.16
C ALA A 288 10.50 9.80 -0.83
N TYR A 289 11.25 9.56 -1.90
CA TYR A 289 11.20 8.29 -2.64
C TYR A 289 12.00 7.16 -1.97
N SER A 290 13.00 7.53 -1.16
CA SER A 290 13.79 6.64 -0.29
C SER A 290 13.68 7.09 1.17
N PRO A 291 12.51 6.97 1.83
CA PRO A 291 12.32 7.46 3.19
C PRO A 291 13.41 7.01 4.17
N TRP A 292 13.88 5.77 4.07
CA TRP A 292 14.91 5.24 4.95
C TRP A 292 16.22 6.06 4.96
N GLU A 293 16.53 6.79 3.88
CA GLU A 293 17.72 7.67 3.81
C GLU A 293 17.54 8.99 4.57
N THR A 294 16.30 9.45 4.77
CA THR A 294 16.02 10.75 5.39
C THR A 294 15.60 10.63 6.85
N LEU A 295 15.22 9.44 7.31
CA LEU A 295 14.60 9.26 8.62
C LEU A 295 15.56 9.24 9.82
N ALA A 296 16.88 9.34 9.59
CA ALA A 296 17.88 9.21 10.65
C ALA A 296 17.75 10.27 11.76
N ASP A 297 17.28 11.48 11.44
CA ASP A 297 17.17 12.57 12.41
C ASP A 297 15.86 12.56 13.22
N TYR A 298 14.91 11.69 12.85
CA TYR A 298 13.56 11.70 13.39
C TYR A 298 13.35 10.68 14.52
N ARG A 299 12.72 11.13 15.59
CA ARG A 299 12.32 10.31 16.74
C ARG A 299 10.85 9.89 16.65
N VAL A 300 9.98 10.78 16.18
CA VAL A 300 8.53 10.59 16.22
C VAL A 300 7.93 10.70 14.82
N PHE A 301 7.18 9.69 14.43
CA PHE A 301 6.25 9.76 13.31
C PHE A 301 4.85 10.14 13.83
N PHE A 302 4.29 11.22 13.33
CA PHE A 302 2.96 11.67 13.68
C PHE A 302 2.00 11.45 12.51
N ASN A 303 0.98 10.62 12.72
CA ASN A 303 -0.04 10.35 11.72
C ASN A 303 -1.45 10.49 12.32
N PRO A 304 -2.12 11.63 12.12
CA PRO A 304 -3.47 11.84 12.64
C PRO A 304 -4.60 11.32 11.76
N SER A 305 -4.28 10.62 10.66
CA SER A 305 -5.26 10.18 9.66
C SER A 305 -6.23 9.13 10.21
N LEU A 306 -7.53 9.35 10.00
CA LEU A 306 -8.61 8.39 10.27
C LEU A 306 -9.08 7.65 9.00
N SER A 307 -8.52 7.99 7.84
CA SER A 307 -8.99 7.53 6.53
C SER A 307 -8.18 6.37 5.95
N GLU A 308 -7.17 5.89 6.67
CA GLU A 308 -6.31 4.81 6.21
C GLU A 308 -7.04 3.45 6.23
N VAL A 309 -6.61 2.52 5.39
CA VAL A 309 -6.98 1.11 5.53
C VAL A 309 -5.99 0.44 6.47
N LEU A 310 -4.76 0.22 6.03
CA LEU A 310 -3.61 -0.01 6.88
C LEU A 310 -2.60 1.10 6.57
N CYS A 311 -2.14 1.82 7.58
CA CYS A 311 -1.18 2.89 7.35
C CYS A 311 0.22 2.31 7.18
N SER A 312 0.66 2.10 5.93
CA SER A 312 1.98 1.53 5.64
C SER A 312 3.11 2.38 6.24
N THR A 313 2.97 3.71 6.22
CA THR A 313 3.97 4.63 6.80
C THR A 313 4.07 4.51 8.33
N THR A 314 3.01 4.05 9.01
CA THR A 314 3.06 3.71 10.45
C THR A 314 3.89 2.45 10.67
N ALA A 315 3.65 1.39 9.89
CA ALA A 315 4.45 0.17 9.95
C ALA A 315 5.93 0.43 9.63
N GLU A 316 6.19 1.23 8.59
CA GLU A 316 7.53 1.66 8.17
C GLU A 316 8.27 2.41 9.29
N ALA A 317 7.62 3.36 9.95
CA ALA A 317 8.18 4.09 11.08
C ALA A 317 8.52 3.16 12.26
N LEU A 318 7.63 2.21 12.57
CA LEU A 318 7.82 1.24 13.66
C LEU A 318 8.97 0.27 13.38
N VAL A 319 9.05 -0.29 12.18
CA VAL A 319 10.14 -1.18 11.74
C VAL A 319 11.49 -0.49 11.81
N ALA A 320 11.49 0.79 11.50
CA ALA A 320 12.68 1.60 11.55
C ALA A 320 13.03 2.01 13.00
N GLY A 321 12.10 1.92 13.95
CA GLY A 321 12.36 2.13 15.39
C GLY A 321 12.06 3.54 15.86
N ARG A 322 10.99 4.14 15.33
CA ARG A 322 10.48 5.45 15.74
C ARG A 322 9.33 5.22 16.70
N HIS A 323 9.08 6.22 17.53
CA HIS A 323 7.75 6.34 18.15
C HIS A 323 6.73 6.70 17.08
N VAL A 324 5.51 6.20 17.23
CA VAL A 324 4.38 6.64 16.40
C VAL A 324 3.27 7.19 17.28
N VAL A 325 2.72 8.35 16.90
CA VAL A 325 1.55 8.95 17.55
C VAL A 325 0.39 8.88 16.57
N ILE A 326 -0.65 8.12 16.92
CA ILE A 326 -1.74 7.76 15.99
C ILE A 326 -3.11 7.77 16.69
N PRO A 327 -4.21 8.06 15.97
CA PRO A 327 -5.54 8.06 16.55
C PRO A 327 -6.07 6.64 16.81
N ASP A 328 -7.01 6.54 17.74
CA ASP A 328 -7.79 5.32 17.97
C ASP A 328 -8.80 5.10 16.83
N CYS A 329 -8.47 4.20 15.89
CA CYS A 329 -9.34 3.84 14.78
C CYS A 329 -9.08 2.40 14.29
N PRO A 330 -10.06 1.75 13.61
CA PRO A 330 -9.93 0.37 13.14
C PRO A 330 -8.65 0.09 12.33
N ALA A 331 -8.20 1.06 11.53
CA ALA A 331 -7.01 0.98 10.69
C ALA A 331 -5.70 0.83 11.49
N ASN A 332 -5.69 1.33 12.72
CA ASN A 332 -4.50 1.37 13.58
C ASN A 332 -4.49 0.23 14.61
N THR A 333 -5.60 -0.51 14.76
CA THR A 333 -5.68 -1.65 15.69
C THR A 333 -4.54 -2.67 15.55
N PRO A 334 -3.99 -2.97 14.35
CA PRO A 334 -2.84 -3.89 14.22
C PRO A 334 -1.53 -3.40 14.85
N PHE A 335 -1.48 -2.15 15.33
CA PHE A 335 -0.28 -1.57 15.92
C PHE A 335 -0.36 -1.46 17.45
N TYR A 336 -1.55 -1.57 18.06
CA TYR A 336 -1.78 -1.11 19.45
C TYR A 336 -0.95 -1.83 20.51
N ASP A 337 -0.54 -3.06 20.26
CA ASP A 337 0.28 -3.86 21.17
C ASP A 337 1.79 -3.64 20.96
N LEU A 338 2.20 -2.86 19.96
CA LEU A 338 3.60 -2.56 19.71
C LEU A 338 4.10 -1.47 20.68
N PRO A 339 5.30 -1.63 21.26
CA PRO A 339 5.77 -0.85 22.42
C PRO A 339 5.95 0.65 22.16
N ASN A 340 6.18 1.04 20.91
CA ASN A 340 6.49 2.41 20.51
C ASN A 340 5.27 3.19 19.99
N VAL A 341 4.07 2.66 20.22
CA VAL A 341 2.80 3.22 19.74
C VAL A 341 2.12 4.02 20.85
N HIS A 342 1.78 5.26 20.53
CA HIS A 342 1.06 6.18 21.42
C HIS A 342 -0.30 6.50 20.80
N VAL A 343 -1.34 5.84 21.30
CA VAL A 343 -2.71 5.99 20.80
C VAL A 343 -3.42 7.13 21.53
N TYR A 344 -4.10 8.00 20.78
CA TYR A 344 -4.96 9.05 21.33
C TYR A 344 -6.40 8.93 20.80
N ARG A 345 -7.40 9.25 21.63
CA ARG A 345 -8.82 9.20 21.23
C ARG A 345 -9.38 10.55 20.85
N THR A 346 -8.85 11.59 21.47
CA THR A 346 -9.28 12.98 21.28
C THR A 346 -8.07 13.85 20.96
N VAL A 347 -8.27 14.97 20.25
CA VAL A 347 -7.16 15.88 19.91
C VAL A 347 -6.49 16.48 21.17
N GLN A 348 -7.21 16.55 22.28
CA GLN A 348 -6.72 17.01 23.58
C GLN A 348 -5.69 16.06 24.22
N GLU A 349 -5.65 14.79 23.78
CA GLU A 349 -4.68 13.79 24.25
C GLU A 349 -3.35 13.84 23.45
N ILE A 350 -3.33 14.49 22.27
CA ILE A 350 -2.15 14.59 21.41
C ILE A 350 -0.94 15.20 22.14
N PRO A 351 -1.07 16.33 22.90
CA PRO A 351 0.06 16.89 23.64
C PRO A 351 0.73 15.89 24.59
N ALA A 352 -0.07 15.11 25.32
CA ALA A 352 0.45 14.13 26.28
C ALA A 352 1.17 12.97 25.55
N ALA A 353 0.58 12.46 24.47
CA ALA A 353 1.19 11.42 23.64
C ALA A 353 2.50 11.90 22.98
N MET A 354 2.51 13.12 22.44
CA MET A 354 3.69 13.72 21.81
C MET A 354 4.81 13.95 22.83
N ASN A 355 4.49 14.50 24.00
CA ASN A 355 5.47 14.72 25.08
C ASN A 355 6.08 13.41 25.55
N LYS A 356 5.29 12.33 25.69
CA LYS A 356 5.80 11.01 26.05
C LYS A 356 6.75 10.45 24.99
N ALA A 357 6.37 10.54 23.71
CA ALA A 357 7.19 10.10 22.59
C ALA A 357 8.50 10.91 22.46
N LEU A 358 8.47 12.21 22.74
CA LEU A 358 9.66 13.08 22.68
C LEU A 358 10.60 12.93 23.88
N SER A 359 10.07 12.60 25.06
CA SER A 359 10.84 12.49 26.32
C SER A 359 11.45 11.11 26.57
N THR A 360 11.12 10.09 25.78
CA THR A 360 11.61 8.72 25.97
C THR A 360 12.28 8.17 24.71
N LEU A 361 13.29 7.32 24.87
CA LEU A 361 13.85 6.57 23.74
C LEU A 361 12.86 5.46 23.31
N PRO A 362 12.71 5.21 22.00
CA PRO A 362 11.98 4.04 21.53
C PRO A 362 12.58 2.75 22.07
N LEU A 363 11.72 1.80 22.45
CA LEU A 363 12.12 0.43 22.71
C LEU A 363 12.55 -0.25 21.41
N SER A 364 13.27 -1.38 21.54
CA SER A 364 13.76 -2.15 20.41
C SER A 364 12.64 -2.45 19.38
N PRO A 365 12.84 -2.16 18.08
CA PRO A 365 11.85 -2.42 17.04
C PRO A 365 11.71 -3.90 16.66
N SER A 366 12.32 -4.82 17.41
CA SER A 366 12.31 -6.28 17.14
C SER A 366 10.92 -6.84 16.84
N MET A 367 9.93 -6.57 17.70
CA MET A 367 8.54 -7.02 17.49
C MET A 367 7.94 -6.50 16.19
N ALA A 368 8.15 -5.22 15.87
CA ALA A 368 7.65 -4.63 14.62
C ALA A 368 8.37 -5.22 13.40
N ARG A 369 9.69 -5.44 13.49
CA ARG A 369 10.52 -6.03 12.43
C ARG A 369 10.13 -7.46 12.14
N GLU A 370 9.79 -8.24 13.15
CA GLU A 370 9.31 -9.62 13.00
C GLU A 370 7.90 -9.65 12.37
N ARG A 371 6.98 -8.84 12.91
CA ARG A 371 5.59 -8.79 12.42
C ARG A 371 5.48 -8.35 10.97
N PHE A 372 6.24 -7.32 10.59
CA PHE A 372 6.21 -6.75 9.24
C PHE A 372 7.36 -7.25 8.37
N ASP A 373 7.95 -8.40 8.71
CA ASP A 373 8.93 -9.04 7.84
C ASP A 373 8.27 -9.50 6.55
N TRP A 374 8.61 -8.86 5.44
CA TRP A 374 7.98 -9.12 4.15
C TRP A 374 8.26 -10.56 3.65
N ALA A 375 9.37 -11.19 4.06
CA ALA A 375 9.68 -12.57 3.66
C ALA A 375 8.79 -13.58 4.42
N ASN A 376 8.57 -13.35 5.72
CA ASN A 376 7.61 -14.14 6.50
C ASN A 376 6.19 -14.01 5.93
N VAL A 377 5.80 -12.79 5.53
CA VAL A 377 4.51 -12.54 4.87
C VAL A 377 4.40 -13.32 3.57
N CYS A 378 5.44 -13.34 2.73
CA CYS A 378 5.44 -14.14 1.50
C CYS A 378 5.25 -15.64 1.80
N SER A 379 5.95 -16.17 2.81
CA SER A 379 5.80 -17.59 3.20
C SER A 379 4.38 -17.89 3.64
N SER A 380 3.80 -17.05 4.49
CA SER A 380 2.42 -17.20 4.98
C SER A 380 1.38 -17.13 3.84
N ILE A 381 1.61 -16.30 2.81
CA ILE A 381 0.75 -16.27 1.62
C ILE A 381 0.90 -17.56 0.80
N VAL A 382 2.10 -18.10 0.65
CA VAL A 382 2.31 -19.38 -0.05
C VAL A 382 1.57 -20.52 0.66
N ASP A 383 1.65 -20.60 1.99
CA ASP A 383 0.93 -21.61 2.78
C ASP A 383 -0.58 -21.50 2.56
N LEU A 384 -1.11 -20.27 2.56
CA LEU A 384 -2.51 -19.99 2.27
C LEU A 384 -2.92 -20.43 0.85
N LEU A 385 -2.06 -20.18 -0.14
CA LEU A 385 -2.31 -20.57 -1.52
C LEU A 385 -2.35 -22.11 -1.68
N GLN A 386 -1.46 -22.82 -0.99
CA GLN A 386 -1.34 -24.28 -1.07
C GLN A 386 -2.33 -25.04 -0.18
N SER A 387 -2.92 -24.39 0.83
CA SER A 387 -3.93 -25.00 1.70
C SER A 387 -5.12 -25.55 0.91
N PRO A 388 -5.56 -26.80 1.11
CA PRO A 388 -6.70 -27.38 0.38
C PRO A 388 -8.04 -26.69 0.75
N ASP A 389 -8.15 -26.19 1.98
CA ASP A 389 -9.33 -25.47 2.46
C ASP A 389 -9.04 -23.98 2.66
N ALA A 390 -10.01 -23.12 2.39
CA ALA A 390 -10.08 -21.80 3.01
C ALA A 390 -10.46 -22.01 4.48
N ALA A 391 -9.53 -22.52 5.30
CA ALA A 391 -9.79 -22.72 6.71
C ALA A 391 -10.21 -21.37 7.32
N PRO A 392 -11.36 -21.27 8.01
CA PRO A 392 -11.65 -20.12 8.84
C PRO A 392 -10.65 -20.14 9.99
N ILE A 393 -9.52 -19.45 9.83
CA ILE A 393 -8.53 -19.35 10.90
C ILE A 393 -9.06 -18.32 11.91
N SER A 394 -9.50 -18.87 13.05
CA SER A 394 -9.53 -18.35 14.42
C SER A 394 -9.43 -16.82 14.60
N GLN A 395 -10.44 -16.25 15.26
CA GLN A 395 -10.51 -14.88 15.81
C GLN A 395 -9.44 -14.54 16.88
N LYS A 396 -8.24 -15.16 16.88
CA LYS A 396 -7.29 -15.08 18.00
C LYS A 396 -5.83 -14.77 17.66
N ALA A 397 -5.51 -14.34 16.46
CA ALA A 397 -4.27 -13.58 16.26
C ALA A 397 -4.65 -12.09 16.19
N PRO A 398 -4.17 -11.23 17.12
CA PRO A 398 -4.14 -9.81 16.79
C PRO A 398 -3.31 -9.67 15.52
N LEU A 399 -3.85 -8.94 14.54
CA LEU A 399 -3.08 -8.50 13.38
C LEU A 399 -1.84 -7.72 13.85
#